data_AF-A0A1V6C009-F1
#
_entry.id   AF-A0A1V6C009-F1
#
_cell.length_a   1.000
_cell.length_b   1.000
_cell.length_c   1.000
_cell.angle_alpha   90.00
_cell.angle_beta   90.00
_cell.angle_gamma   90.00
#
_symmetry.space_group_name_H-M   'P 1'
#
loop_
_entity.id
_entity.type
_entity.pdbx_description
1 polymer ?
#
loop_
_entity_poly.entity_id
_entity_poly.type
_entity_poly.pdbx_seq_one_letter_code
_entity_poly.pdbx_strand_id
1 'polypeptide(L)'
;MKHHGKIKIKHAVKVLKVSRSGFYEYMHRRPSKQQVEREVLSEKIKSVFHEHKGRYGAVRITKVLHNTGILTNTKRVGKLMHLMGLYAKGSRYKYKHYNRKGASLSRPNLINQIFKATAPNKVWLGDMTYIPTKEGTLYLAVNIDVFSRKIVGWSMSSRMQDKLVMDCFLQACGKEHPQPGLIVHTDQGSQYTSSRYQSILRQVGK
;
A
#
# COMPACT_ATOMS: atom_id res chain seq x y z
N MET A 1 31.11 -9.75 -4.84
CA MET A 1 32.01 -8.63 -4.47
C MET A 1 33.38 -8.90 -5.06
N LYS A 2 33.73 -8.25 -6.18
CA LYS A 2 35.08 -8.27 -6.76
C LYS A 2 35.74 -6.93 -6.46
N HIS A 3 36.50 -6.84 -5.36
CA HIS A 3 37.48 -5.78 -5.16
C HIS A 3 38.87 -6.40 -5.35
N HIS A 4 39.26 -6.58 -6.62
CA HIS A 4 40.64 -6.86 -6.97
C HIS A 4 41.38 -5.53 -7.18
N GLY A 5 41.94 -4.97 -6.10
CA GLY A 5 42.81 -3.81 -6.21
C GLY A 5 43.03 -3.06 -4.89
N LYS A 6 44.21 -3.27 -4.28
CA LYS A 6 44.88 -2.42 -3.27
C LYS A 6 44.58 -2.61 -1.77
N ILE A 7 44.32 -3.82 -1.28
CA ILE A 7 44.57 -4.12 0.14
C ILE A 7 45.51 -5.32 0.23
N LYS A 8 46.74 -5.10 0.71
CA LYS A 8 47.67 -6.19 1.02
C LYS A 8 47.04 -7.05 2.12
N ILE A 9 46.93 -8.36 1.91
CA ILE A 9 46.31 -9.31 2.86
C ILE A 9 46.85 -9.14 4.29
N LYS A 10 48.16 -8.83 4.42
CA LYS A 10 48.80 -8.50 5.71
C LYS A 10 48.11 -7.34 6.45
N HIS A 11 47.71 -6.29 5.75
CA HIS A 11 46.99 -5.15 6.33
C HIS A 11 45.53 -5.51 6.66
N ALA A 12 44.83 -6.20 5.75
CA ALA A 12 43.45 -6.64 5.99
C ALA A 12 43.33 -7.53 7.24
N VAL A 13 44.20 -8.52 7.35
CA VAL A 13 44.21 -9.49 8.45
C VAL A 13 44.58 -8.83 9.78
N LYS A 14 45.49 -7.83 9.77
CA LYS A 14 45.84 -7.02 10.95
C LYS A 14 44.68 -6.14 11.42
N VAL A 15 44.00 -5.46 10.49
CA VAL A 15 42.84 -4.60 10.81
C VAL A 15 41.67 -5.43 11.36
N LEU A 16 41.41 -6.59 10.75
CA LEU A 16 40.32 -7.50 11.15
C LEU A 16 40.69 -8.39 12.36
N LYS A 17 41.91 -8.27 12.91
CA LYS A 17 42.43 -9.06 14.04
C LYS A 17 42.31 -10.59 13.85
N VAL A 18 42.51 -11.08 12.63
CA VAL A 18 42.53 -12.52 12.31
C VAL A 18 43.98 -12.99 12.16
N SER A 19 44.27 -14.29 12.25
CA SER A 19 45.59 -14.81 11.89
C SER A 19 45.73 -14.98 10.38
N ARG A 20 46.96 -14.82 9.85
CA ARG A 20 47.22 -15.06 8.41
C ARG A 20 46.98 -16.51 8.03
N SER A 21 47.36 -17.45 8.88
CA SER A 21 47.12 -18.88 8.69
C SER A 21 45.62 -19.19 8.65
N GLY A 22 44.84 -18.64 9.57
CA GLY A 22 43.38 -18.81 9.59
C GLY A 22 42.67 -18.19 8.38
N PHE A 23 43.18 -17.08 7.85
CA PHE A 23 42.67 -16.50 6.60
C PHE A 23 42.88 -17.43 5.40
N TYR A 24 44.09 -17.97 5.22
CA TYR A 24 44.36 -18.90 4.12
C TYR A 24 43.65 -20.25 4.33
N GLU A 25 43.58 -20.73 5.57
CA GLU A 25 42.80 -21.92 5.91
C GLU A 25 41.34 -21.74 5.51
N TYR A 26 40.72 -20.61 5.86
CA TYR A 26 39.36 -20.27 5.45
C TYR A 26 39.21 -20.20 3.92
N MET A 27 40.15 -19.56 3.22
CA MET A 27 40.13 -19.46 1.75
C MET A 27 40.23 -20.81 1.04
N HIS A 28 40.94 -21.77 1.62
CA HIS A 28 41.14 -23.11 1.06
C HIS A 28 40.25 -24.18 1.71
N ARG A 29 39.40 -23.81 2.68
CA ARG A 29 38.53 -24.73 3.40
C ARG A 29 37.47 -25.27 2.45
N ARG A 30 37.40 -26.60 2.35
CA ARG A 30 36.33 -27.27 1.62
C ARG A 30 34.98 -26.98 2.29
N PRO A 31 33.89 -26.81 1.52
CA PRO A 31 32.56 -26.61 2.07
C PRO A 31 32.22 -27.73 3.06
N SER A 32 31.68 -27.36 4.22
CA SER A 32 31.17 -28.37 5.16
C SER A 32 29.96 -29.07 4.56
N LYS A 33 29.64 -30.29 5.04
CA LYS A 33 28.42 -31.00 4.63
C LYS A 33 27.16 -30.12 4.74
N GLN A 34 27.08 -29.33 5.81
CA GLN A 34 25.97 -28.40 6.03
C GLN A 34 25.94 -27.26 5.01
N GLN A 35 27.09 -26.77 4.57
CA GLN A 35 27.16 -25.73 3.54
C GLN A 35 26.68 -26.29 2.20
N VAL A 36 27.14 -27.48 1.82
CA VAL A 36 26.68 -28.17 0.60
C VAL A 36 25.16 -28.39 0.64
N GLU A 37 24.64 -28.93 1.75
CA GLU A 37 23.19 -29.17 1.91
C GLU A 37 22.39 -27.87 1.81
N ARG A 38 22.91 -26.79 2.39
CA ARG A 38 22.29 -25.46 2.32
C ARG A 38 22.29 -24.90 0.90
N GLU A 39 23.36 -25.08 0.14
CA GLU A 39 23.44 -24.65 -1.26
C GLU A 39 22.42 -25.41 -2.11
N VAL A 40 22.39 -26.75 -2.00
CA VAL A 40 21.40 -27.60 -2.70
C VAL A 40 19.96 -27.20 -2.36
N LEU A 41 19.65 -27.00 -1.07
CA LEU A 41 18.32 -26.57 -0.66
C LEU A 41 17.96 -25.16 -1.20
N SER A 42 18.94 -24.26 -1.24
CA SER A 42 18.75 -22.90 -1.75
C SER A 42 18.42 -22.88 -3.24
N GLU A 43 19.07 -23.73 -4.04
CA GLU A 43 18.76 -23.90 -5.46
C GLU A 43 17.35 -24.42 -5.69
N LYS A 44 16.92 -25.44 -4.93
CA LYS A 44 15.56 -25.96 -5.02
C LYS A 44 14.51 -24.92 -4.63
N ILE A 45 14.76 -24.14 -3.57
CA ILE A 45 13.90 -23.01 -3.18
C ILE A 45 13.80 -21.98 -4.31
N LYS A 46 14.91 -21.60 -4.93
CA LYS A 46 14.92 -20.66 -6.08
C LYS A 46 14.10 -21.20 -7.24
N SER A 47 14.28 -22.48 -7.59
CA SER A 47 13.55 -23.13 -8.68
C SER A 47 12.03 -23.01 -8.47
N VAL A 48 11.52 -23.48 -7.32
CA VAL A 48 10.09 -23.41 -6.98
C VAL A 48 9.60 -21.95 -6.96
N PHE A 49 10.39 -21.03 -6.41
CA PHE A 49 10.03 -19.62 -6.37
C PHE A 49 9.83 -19.04 -7.77
N HIS A 50 10.75 -19.31 -8.70
CA HIS A 50 10.68 -18.81 -10.07
C HIS A 50 9.61 -19.50 -10.91
N GLU A 51 9.43 -20.82 -10.76
CA GLU A 51 8.35 -21.60 -11.38
C GLU A 51 6.97 -20.98 -11.07
N HIS A 52 6.73 -20.62 -9.81
CA HIS A 52 5.50 -19.96 -9.38
C HIS A 52 5.50 -18.43 -9.58
N LYS A 53 6.43 -17.90 -10.39
CA LYS A 53 6.56 -16.47 -10.77
C LYS A 53 6.72 -15.53 -9.57
N GLY A 54 7.29 -16.04 -8.47
CA GLY A 54 7.51 -15.35 -7.22
C GLY A 54 6.28 -15.20 -6.33
N ARG A 55 5.17 -15.91 -6.58
CA ARG A 55 3.95 -15.81 -5.75
C ARG A 55 4.03 -16.62 -4.45
N TYR A 56 4.91 -17.61 -4.39
CA TYR A 56 4.97 -18.54 -3.26
C TYR A 56 5.97 -18.03 -2.23
N GLY A 57 5.50 -17.85 -1.00
CA GLY A 57 6.33 -17.62 0.17
C GLY A 57 6.78 -18.92 0.85
N ALA A 58 7.53 -18.79 1.95
CA ALA A 58 8.13 -19.91 2.65
C ALA A 58 7.14 -21.06 2.92
N VAL A 59 5.93 -20.77 3.41
CA VAL A 59 4.91 -21.80 3.71
C VAL A 59 4.56 -22.63 2.48
N ARG A 60 4.33 -22.00 1.33
CA ARG A 60 3.93 -22.72 0.10
C ARG A 60 5.12 -23.45 -0.51
N ILE A 61 6.31 -22.84 -0.48
CA ILE A 61 7.52 -23.50 -0.97
C ILE A 61 7.84 -24.74 -0.12
N THR A 62 7.72 -24.68 1.20
CA THR A 62 7.91 -25.86 2.06
C THR A 62 6.98 -27.01 1.66
N LYS A 63 5.71 -26.72 1.37
CA LYS A 63 4.76 -27.74 0.91
C LYS A 63 5.17 -28.37 -0.42
N VAL A 64 5.63 -27.57 -1.39
CA VAL A 64 6.14 -28.09 -2.66
C VAL A 64 7.38 -28.97 -2.41
N LEU A 65 8.31 -28.52 -1.57
CA LEU A 65 9.50 -29.29 -1.23
C LEU A 65 9.15 -30.63 -0.58
N HIS A 66 8.19 -30.65 0.35
CA HIS A 66 7.69 -31.89 0.98
C HIS A 66 7.09 -32.84 -0.06
N ASN A 67 6.31 -32.34 -1.01
CA ASN A 67 5.75 -33.14 -2.11
C ASN A 67 6.83 -33.72 -3.03
N THR A 68 8.00 -33.09 -3.12
CA THR A 68 9.18 -33.59 -3.84
C THR A 68 10.12 -34.46 -2.98
N GLY A 69 9.68 -34.87 -1.78
CA GLY A 69 10.44 -35.74 -0.87
C GLY A 69 11.48 -35.03 0.01
N ILE A 70 11.49 -33.70 0.05
CA ILE A 70 12.47 -32.91 0.81
C ILE A 70 11.81 -32.39 2.08
N LEU A 71 12.02 -33.10 3.18
CA LEU A 71 11.51 -32.71 4.49
C LEU A 71 12.36 -31.58 5.07
N THR A 72 11.77 -30.38 5.18
CA THR A 72 12.43 -29.20 5.76
C THR A 72 11.44 -28.33 6.52
N ASN A 73 11.93 -27.57 7.50
CA ASN A 73 11.11 -26.65 8.27
C ASN A 73 10.91 -25.33 7.51
N THR A 74 9.68 -24.80 7.52
CA THR A 74 9.33 -23.48 6.98
C THR A 74 10.22 -22.33 7.48
N LYS A 75 10.68 -22.36 8.74
CA LYS A 75 11.63 -21.36 9.27
C LYS A 75 12.97 -21.41 8.53
N ARG A 76 13.47 -22.61 8.22
CA ARG A 76 14.72 -22.79 7.44
C ARG A 76 14.55 -22.27 6.02
N VAL A 77 13.43 -22.60 5.36
CA VAL A 77 13.08 -22.08 4.04
C VAL A 77 13.01 -20.55 4.06
N GLY A 78 12.28 -19.96 5.01
CA GLY A 78 12.16 -18.51 5.15
C GLY A 78 13.49 -17.81 5.36
N LYS A 79 14.38 -18.36 6.20
CA LYS A 79 15.74 -17.84 6.41
C LYS A 79 16.55 -17.85 5.11
N LEU A 80 16.49 -18.94 4.33
CA LEU A 80 17.21 -19.03 3.06
C LEU A 80 16.63 -18.09 2.00
N MET A 81 15.30 -17.99 1.90
CA MET A 81 14.64 -17.02 1.03
C MET A 81 15.10 -15.59 1.34
N HIS A 82 15.12 -15.20 2.61
CA HIS A 82 15.58 -13.88 3.04
C HIS A 82 17.04 -13.63 2.64
N LEU A 83 17.94 -14.59 2.89
CA LEU A 83 19.36 -14.49 2.53
C LEU A 83 19.59 -14.39 1.01
N MET A 84 18.66 -14.91 0.20
CA MET A 84 18.69 -14.81 -1.26
C MET A 84 17.90 -13.60 -1.81
N GLY A 85 17.28 -12.79 -0.96
CA GLY A 85 16.44 -11.66 -1.38
C GLY A 85 15.13 -12.08 -2.06
N LEU A 86 14.64 -13.29 -1.82
CA LEU A 86 13.41 -13.81 -2.41
C LEU A 86 12.20 -13.45 -1.54
N TYR A 87 11.42 -12.47 -1.98
CA TYR A 87 10.19 -12.06 -1.31
C TYR A 87 8.98 -12.40 -2.17
N ALA A 88 8.00 -13.08 -1.57
CA ALA A 88 6.79 -13.44 -2.27
C ALA A 88 6.03 -12.19 -2.70
N LYS A 89 5.69 -12.12 -3.99
CA LYS A 89 4.77 -11.13 -4.53
C LYS A 89 3.41 -11.41 -3.89
N GLY A 90 2.94 -10.49 -3.05
CA GLY A 90 1.57 -10.56 -2.51
C GLY A 90 0.55 -10.73 -3.64
N SER A 91 -0.56 -11.41 -3.34
CA SER A 91 -1.70 -11.41 -4.25
C SER A 91 -2.18 -9.96 -4.37
N ARG A 92 -1.95 -9.32 -5.53
CA ARG A 92 -2.65 -8.07 -5.82
C ARG A 92 -4.09 -8.44 -6.11
N TYR A 93 -4.97 -8.24 -5.14
CA TYR A 93 -6.40 -8.22 -5.39
C TYR A 93 -6.67 -7.11 -6.42
N LYS A 94 -6.90 -7.49 -7.68
CA LYS A 94 -7.34 -6.55 -8.70
C LYS A 94 -8.86 -6.54 -8.62
N TYR A 95 -9.44 -5.44 -8.16
CA TYR A 95 -10.88 -5.21 -8.21
C TYR A 95 -11.32 -5.32 -9.69
N LYS A 96 -12.09 -6.36 -10.04
CA LYS A 96 -12.48 -6.65 -11.43
C LYS A 96 -13.44 -5.61 -12.03
N HIS A 97 -14.06 -4.78 -11.19
CA HIS A 97 -15.08 -3.80 -11.58
C HIS A 97 -14.64 -2.33 -11.39
N TYR A 98 -13.35 -2.02 -11.49
CA TYR A 98 -12.98 -0.61 -11.69
C TYR A 98 -13.21 -0.28 -13.17
N ASN A 99 -14.29 0.46 -13.46
CA ASN A 99 -14.55 1.01 -14.79
C ASN A 99 -13.29 1.72 -15.28
N ARG A 100 -12.60 1.09 -16.22
CA ARG A 100 -11.40 1.64 -16.84
C ARG A 100 -11.85 2.77 -17.78
N LYS A 101 -11.42 3.99 -17.43
CA LYS A 101 -11.22 5.15 -18.30
C LYS A 101 -12.49 5.85 -18.82
N GLY A 102 -13.07 6.70 -17.97
CA GLY A 102 -13.37 8.06 -18.42
C GLY A 102 -12.11 8.92 -18.27
N ALA A 103 -11.98 10.00 -19.06
CA ALA A 103 -10.97 11.01 -18.77
C ALA A 103 -11.16 11.47 -17.31
N SER A 104 -10.16 11.27 -16.44
CA SER A 104 -10.18 11.92 -15.13
C SER A 104 -10.28 13.41 -15.42
N LEU A 105 -11.36 14.04 -14.95
CA LEU A 105 -11.49 15.49 -15.01
C LEU A 105 -10.29 16.03 -14.21
N SER A 106 -9.29 16.53 -14.92
CA SER A 106 -8.10 17.10 -14.31
C SER A 106 -8.53 18.34 -13.56
N ARG A 107 -8.65 18.20 -12.23
CA ARG A 107 -9.03 19.28 -11.32
C ARG A 107 -7.82 19.59 -10.45
N PRO A 108 -7.46 20.87 -10.30
CA PRO A 108 -6.34 21.23 -9.45
C PRO A 108 -6.65 20.81 -8.01
N ASN A 109 -5.71 20.09 -7.38
CA ASN A 109 -5.81 19.82 -5.95
C ASN A 109 -5.48 21.12 -5.18
N LEU A 110 -6.50 21.89 -4.81
CA LEU A 110 -6.32 23.16 -4.12
C LEU A 110 -5.76 23.01 -2.69
N ILE A 111 -5.93 21.84 -2.08
CA ILE A 111 -5.45 21.55 -0.72
C ILE A 111 -3.99 21.10 -0.73
N ASN A 112 -3.56 20.34 -1.75
CA ASN A 112 -2.21 19.78 -1.85
C ASN A 112 -1.75 19.09 -0.54
N GLN A 113 -2.67 18.33 0.08
CA GLN A 113 -2.47 17.64 1.37
C GLN A 113 -2.19 18.54 2.59
N ILE A 114 -2.41 19.85 2.47
CA ILE A 114 -2.34 20.81 3.59
C ILE A 114 -3.74 20.99 4.17
N PHE A 115 -4.10 20.14 5.14
CA PHE A 115 -5.39 20.20 5.83
C PHE A 115 -5.39 21.21 6.98
N LYS A 116 -5.13 22.48 6.66
CA LYS A 116 -5.18 23.60 7.61
C LYS A 116 -6.10 24.68 7.06
N ALA A 117 -6.98 25.20 7.91
CA ALA A 117 -7.85 26.33 7.60
C ALA A 117 -7.63 27.43 8.65
N THR A 118 -7.80 28.69 8.26
CA THR A 118 -7.59 29.86 9.13
C THR A 118 -8.85 30.25 9.92
N ALA A 119 -10.02 29.79 9.48
CA ALA A 119 -11.32 30.06 10.09
C ALA A 119 -12.32 28.95 9.72
N PRO A 120 -13.44 28.82 10.46
CA PRO A 120 -14.54 27.93 10.07
C PRO A 120 -15.05 28.23 8.65
N ASN A 121 -15.57 27.21 7.98
CA ASN A 121 -16.26 27.33 6.68
C ASN A 121 -15.38 27.87 5.55
N LYS A 122 -14.06 27.66 5.66
CA LYS A 122 -13.09 27.93 4.58
C LYS A 122 -12.79 26.69 3.75
N VAL A 123 -12.70 25.53 4.41
CA VAL A 123 -12.41 24.26 3.76
C VAL A 123 -13.27 23.17 4.37
N TRP A 124 -14.07 22.51 3.54
CA TRP A 124 -14.80 21.32 3.92
C TRP A 124 -14.21 20.10 3.21
N LEU A 125 -14.10 18.99 3.95
CA LEU A 125 -13.79 17.68 3.37
C LEU A 125 -15.09 16.89 3.28
N GLY A 126 -15.39 16.36 2.10
CA GLY A 126 -16.52 15.47 1.89
C GLY A 126 -16.06 14.04 1.64
N ASP A 127 -16.70 13.09 2.30
CA ASP A 127 -16.45 11.66 2.10
C ASP A 127 -17.76 10.88 2.11
N MET A 128 -17.75 9.73 1.44
CA MET A 128 -18.88 8.81 1.41
C MET A 128 -18.42 7.41 1.76
N THR A 129 -19.06 6.84 2.78
CA THR A 129 -18.75 5.49 3.28
C THR A 129 -19.97 4.58 3.22
N TYR A 130 -19.74 3.29 3.42
CA TYR A 130 -20.77 2.26 3.44
C TYR A 130 -20.78 1.55 4.81
N ILE A 131 -21.97 1.35 5.34
CA ILE A 131 -22.24 0.75 6.64
C ILE A 131 -23.04 -0.54 6.37
N PRO A 132 -22.43 -1.73 6.57
CA PRO A 132 -23.17 -2.98 6.47
C PRO A 132 -24.22 -3.08 7.59
N THR A 133 -25.46 -3.40 7.22
CA THR A 133 -26.56 -3.67 8.16
C THR A 133 -27.19 -5.04 7.86
N LYS A 134 -28.11 -5.50 8.70
CA LYS A 134 -28.86 -6.74 8.47
C LYS A 134 -29.83 -6.66 7.28
N GLU A 135 -30.20 -5.45 6.86
CA GLU A 135 -31.17 -5.19 5.81
C GLU A 135 -30.52 -4.79 4.47
N GLY A 136 -29.18 -4.74 4.43
CA GLY A 136 -28.42 -4.34 3.26
C GLY A 136 -27.32 -3.34 3.61
N THR A 137 -26.79 -2.66 2.60
CA THR A 137 -25.77 -1.63 2.80
C THR A 137 -26.40 -0.26 2.88
N LEU A 138 -26.12 0.47 3.96
CA LEU A 138 -26.46 1.88 4.11
C LEU A 138 -25.27 2.73 3.67
N TYR A 139 -25.50 3.72 2.81
CA TYR A 139 -24.49 4.67 2.38
C TYR A 139 -24.64 5.97 3.17
N LEU A 140 -23.53 6.48 3.70
CA LEU A 140 -23.46 7.70 4.49
C LEU A 140 -22.50 8.67 3.81
N ALA A 141 -22.99 9.87 3.47
CA ALA A 141 -22.15 11.00 3.05
C ALA A 141 -22.00 11.98 4.21
N VAL A 142 -20.78 12.54 4.38
CA VAL A 142 -20.44 13.46 5.46
C VAL A 142 -19.59 14.60 4.92
N ASN A 143 -19.88 15.83 5.36
CA ASN A 143 -18.99 16.98 5.21
C ASN A 143 -18.46 17.39 6.58
N ILE A 144 -17.14 17.52 6.69
CA ILE A 144 -16.44 17.99 7.89
C ILE A 144 -15.72 19.30 7.62
N ASP A 145 -15.87 20.26 8.52
CA ASP A 145 -15.10 21.50 8.47
C ASP A 145 -13.67 21.26 8.99
N VAL A 146 -12.67 21.69 8.22
CA VAL A 146 -11.26 21.44 8.54
C VAL A 146 -10.83 22.19 9.80
N PHE A 147 -11.32 23.40 10.01
CA PHE A 147 -10.92 24.24 11.14
C PHE A 147 -11.46 23.70 12.46
N SER A 148 -12.79 23.53 12.55
CA SER A 148 -13.49 23.15 13.77
C SER A 148 -13.57 21.65 14.00
N ARG A 149 -13.31 20.83 12.97
CA ARG A 149 -13.55 19.38 12.96
C ARG A 149 -15.02 18.99 13.15
N LYS A 150 -15.94 19.95 13.04
CA LYS A 150 -17.38 19.74 13.14
C LYS A 150 -17.89 19.02 11.89
N ILE A 151 -18.75 18.03 12.07
CA ILE A 151 -19.59 17.51 11.00
C ILE A 151 -20.65 18.58 10.70
N VAL A 152 -20.49 19.25 9.56
CA VAL A 152 -21.36 20.36 9.14
C VAL A 152 -22.58 19.88 8.38
N GLY A 153 -22.48 18.72 7.72
CA GLY A 153 -23.61 18.08 7.06
C GLY A 153 -23.41 16.58 6.92
N TRP A 154 -24.52 15.87 6.84
CA TRP A 154 -24.55 14.44 6.57
C TRP A 154 -25.86 14.05 5.91
N SER A 155 -25.85 12.95 5.16
CA SER A 155 -27.05 12.32 4.59
C SER A 155 -26.85 10.82 4.46
N MET A 156 -27.94 10.05 4.51
CA MET A 156 -27.92 8.59 4.41
C MET A 156 -28.92 8.08 3.38
N SER A 157 -28.57 6.99 2.68
CA SER A 157 -29.46 6.33 1.73
C SER A 157 -29.12 4.86 1.56
N SER A 158 -30.11 4.04 1.21
CA SER A 158 -29.88 2.66 0.77
C SER A 158 -29.29 2.57 -0.64
N ARG A 159 -29.14 3.70 -1.36
CA ARG A 159 -28.60 3.75 -2.73
C ARG A 159 -27.43 4.74 -2.84
N MET A 160 -26.38 4.31 -3.54
CA MET A 160 -25.17 5.10 -3.79
C MET A 160 -25.33 6.03 -5.00
N GLN A 161 -26.10 7.10 -4.84
CA GLN A 161 -26.43 8.08 -5.91
C GLN A 161 -25.84 9.47 -5.65
N ASP A 162 -25.75 10.30 -6.69
CA ASP A 162 -25.34 11.72 -6.59
C ASP A 162 -26.22 12.52 -5.60
N LYS A 163 -27.51 12.18 -5.51
CA LYS A 163 -28.45 12.80 -4.55
C LYS A 163 -27.95 12.73 -3.11
N LEU A 164 -27.31 11.63 -2.70
CA LEU A 164 -26.80 11.46 -1.35
C LEU A 164 -25.76 12.54 -0.97
N VAL A 165 -24.80 12.79 -1.87
CA VAL A 165 -23.76 13.80 -1.64
C VAL A 165 -24.29 15.23 -1.83
N MET A 166 -25.28 15.42 -2.69
CA MET A 166 -25.98 16.70 -2.84
C MET A 166 -26.78 17.07 -1.58
N ASP A 167 -27.56 16.14 -1.04
CA ASP A 167 -28.36 16.37 0.17
C ASP A 167 -27.45 16.68 1.38
N CYS A 168 -26.32 15.97 1.52
CA CYS A 168 -25.30 16.26 2.52
C CYS A 168 -24.74 17.69 2.38
N PHE A 169 -24.39 18.09 1.15
CA PHE A 169 -23.83 19.42 0.88
C PHE A 169 -24.84 20.54 1.12
N LEU A 170 -26.06 20.41 0.60
CA LEU A 170 -27.12 21.41 0.78
C LEU A 170 -27.52 21.54 2.25
N GLN A 171 -27.57 20.43 2.99
CA GLN A 171 -27.80 20.46 4.44
C GLN A 171 -26.68 21.24 5.16
N ALA A 172 -25.41 21.02 4.79
CA ALA A 172 -24.30 21.78 5.37
C ALA A 172 -24.40 23.28 5.04
N CYS A 173 -24.68 23.63 3.79
CA CYS A 173 -24.86 25.03 3.37
C CYS A 173 -26.00 25.73 4.11
N GLY A 174 -27.12 25.03 4.32
CA GLY A 174 -28.28 25.56 5.05
C GLY A 174 -28.04 25.74 6.55
N LYS A 175 -27.11 25.00 7.15
CA LYS A 175 -26.76 25.11 8.59
C LYS A 175 -25.66 26.13 8.84
N GLU A 176 -24.64 26.13 8.00
CA GLU A 176 -23.39 26.87 8.24
C GLU A 176 -23.34 28.22 7.52
N HIS A 177 -24.19 28.43 6.51
CA HIS A 177 -24.21 29.65 5.68
C HIS A 177 -22.81 30.11 5.24
N PRO A 178 -22.01 29.23 4.59
CA PRO A 178 -20.64 29.55 4.24
C PRO A 178 -20.57 30.74 3.29
N GLN A 179 -19.57 31.59 3.47
CA GLN A 179 -19.32 32.72 2.58
C GLN A 179 -18.77 32.24 1.23
N PRO A 180 -18.94 33.03 0.15
CA PRO A 180 -18.34 32.73 -1.14
C PRO A 180 -16.84 32.43 -1.03
N GLY A 181 -16.39 31.40 -1.75
CA GLY A 181 -14.99 30.97 -1.76
C GLY A 181 -14.68 29.80 -0.83
N LEU A 182 -15.70 29.14 -0.27
CA LEU A 182 -15.56 27.82 0.35
C LEU A 182 -14.86 26.84 -0.62
N ILE A 183 -13.83 26.15 -0.13
CA ILE A 183 -13.19 25.05 -0.86
C ILE A 183 -13.80 23.74 -0.38
N VAL A 184 -14.29 22.93 -1.31
CA VAL A 184 -14.81 21.59 -1.00
C VAL A 184 -13.89 20.55 -1.60
N HIS A 185 -13.29 19.72 -0.76
CA HIS A 185 -12.39 18.66 -1.19
C HIS A 185 -13.04 17.30 -0.98
N THR A 186 -13.17 16.56 -2.08
CA THR A 186 -13.77 15.23 -2.15
C THR A 186 -12.90 14.34 -3.02
N ASP A 187 -13.16 13.04 -3.01
CA ASP A 187 -12.57 12.15 -4.01
C ASP A 187 -13.13 12.42 -5.42
N GLN A 188 -12.62 11.70 -6.43
CA GLN A 188 -13.12 11.80 -7.81
C GLN A 188 -14.20 10.77 -8.13
N GLY A 189 -14.99 10.35 -7.14
CA GLY A 189 -16.12 9.46 -7.34
C GLY A 189 -17.14 10.03 -8.34
N SER A 190 -17.89 9.15 -9.01
CA SER A 190 -18.92 9.53 -9.98
C SER A 190 -20.00 10.46 -9.40
N GLN A 191 -20.25 10.35 -8.10
CA GLN A 191 -21.23 11.14 -7.35
C GLN A 191 -20.78 12.60 -7.26
N TYR A 192 -19.54 12.83 -6.84
CA TYR A 192 -18.95 14.18 -6.73
C TYR A 192 -18.58 14.79 -8.08
N THR A 193 -18.27 13.97 -9.09
CA THR A 193 -17.97 14.45 -10.45
C THR A 193 -19.21 14.65 -11.33
N SER A 194 -20.40 14.30 -10.83
CA SER A 194 -21.67 14.47 -11.55
C SER A 194 -21.95 15.94 -11.90
N SER A 195 -22.58 16.19 -13.05
CA SER A 195 -22.93 17.55 -13.50
C SER A 195 -23.83 18.29 -12.50
N ARG A 196 -24.73 17.56 -11.83
CA ARG A 196 -25.66 18.09 -10.83
C ARG A 196 -24.94 18.57 -9.58
N TYR A 197 -24.08 17.73 -9.00
CA TYR A 197 -23.28 18.13 -7.84
C TYR A 197 -22.37 19.32 -8.16
N GLN A 198 -21.77 19.32 -9.34
CA GLN A 198 -20.91 20.41 -9.79
C GLN A 198 -21.66 21.72 -10.01
N SER A 199 -22.93 21.66 -10.42
CA SER A 199 -23.77 22.84 -10.55
C SER A 199 -24.06 23.49 -9.21
N ILE A 200 -24.38 22.71 -8.17
CA ILE A 200 -24.67 23.25 -6.83
C ILE A 200 -23.40 23.73 -6.13
N LEU A 201 -22.26 23.04 -6.32
CA LEU A 201 -20.99 23.45 -5.73
C LEU A 201 -20.60 24.86 -6.20
N ARG A 202 -20.71 25.13 -7.50
CA ARG A 202 -20.36 26.44 -8.10
C ARG A 202 -21.18 27.62 -7.59
N GLN A 203 -22.35 27.38 -7.00
CA GLN A 203 -23.17 28.45 -6.43
C GLN A 203 -22.61 28.98 -5.11
N VAL A 204 -21.80 28.18 -4.41
CA VAL A 204 -21.34 28.48 -3.03
C VAL A 204 -19.82 28.47 -2.92
N GLY A 205 -19.14 27.63 -3.70
CA GLY A 205 -17.71 27.36 -3.57
C GLY A 205 -17.08 26.78 -4.83
N LYS A 206 -15.91 26.17 -4.64
CA LYS A 206 -15.10 25.59 -5.72
C LYS A 206 -14.44 24.28 -5.31
#